data_AF-A0A4R3AL20-F1
#
_entry.id   AF-A0A4R3AL20-F1
#
_cell.length_a   1.000
_cell.length_b   1.000
_cell.length_c   1.000
_cell.angle_alpha   90.00
_cell.angle_beta   90.00
_cell.angle_gamma   90.00
#
_symmetry.space_group_name_H-M   'P 1'
#
loop_
_entity.id
_entity.type
_entity.pdbx_description
1 polymer ?
#
loop_
_entity_poly.entity_id
_entity_poly.type
_entity_poly.pdbx_seq_one_letter_code
_entity_poly.pdbx_strand_id
1 'polypeptide(L)'
;MTTNYDFSLEGIHPKIKTSLVNETTYSVFRQYQSLNKNYWHIHGDCNNPFSINLGYEHYCGQLQKMREYVVNGPNYAPSTKVYKTSLIRRLQTGRQMVLQSWVDLFFTNDLHIFGLSLDFVEIDLWWLLTYRARNKFYKKNTFIKNQIYYYIPKKYVKDSADKTQLLAANDVKVKIVDDENKIKYYKAVVKSIKDKL
;
A
#
# COMPACT_ATOMS: atom_id res chain seq x y z
N MET A 1 7.08 0.22 0.47
CA MET A 1 6.21 0.41 -0.72
C MET A 1 6.20 1.90 -1.06
N THR A 2 6.08 2.25 -2.33
CA THR A 2 6.16 3.62 -2.82
C THR A 2 5.23 3.84 -4.01
N THR A 3 4.72 5.07 -4.14
CA THR A 3 4.04 5.57 -5.33
C THR A 3 5.01 6.30 -6.28
N ASN A 4 6.27 6.47 -5.88
CA ASN A 4 7.30 7.05 -6.74
C ASN A 4 7.63 6.12 -7.90
N TYR A 5 7.90 6.71 -9.06
CA TYR A 5 8.26 5.97 -10.27
C TYR A 5 9.76 5.68 -10.37
N ASP A 6 10.59 6.45 -9.66
CA ASP A 6 12.05 6.30 -9.62
C ASP A 6 12.52 5.35 -8.51
N PHE A 7 13.81 5.01 -8.53
CA PHE A 7 14.43 4.06 -7.59
C PHE A 7 15.25 4.72 -6.46
N SER A 8 14.88 5.94 -6.04
CA SER A 8 15.65 6.66 -5.01
C SER A 8 15.60 5.98 -3.63
N LEU A 9 14.53 5.24 -3.32
CA LEU A 9 14.39 4.54 -2.02
C LEU A 9 15.24 3.28 -1.94
N GLU A 10 15.49 2.66 -3.09
CA GLU A 10 16.35 1.53 -3.32
C GLU A 10 17.83 1.95 -3.24
N GLY A 11 18.11 3.23 -3.51
CA GLY A 11 19.45 3.84 -3.53
C GLY A 11 20.32 3.44 -4.73
N ILE A 12 19.90 2.41 -5.44
CA ILE A 12 20.51 1.89 -6.67
C ILE A 12 19.40 1.43 -7.60
N HIS A 13 19.69 1.43 -8.90
CA HIS A 13 18.79 0.81 -9.87
C HIS A 13 18.68 -0.70 -9.57
N PRO A 14 17.48 -1.23 -9.28
CA PRO A 14 17.33 -2.61 -8.87
C PRO A 14 17.64 -3.56 -10.03
N LYS A 15 18.51 -4.54 -9.79
CA LYS A 15 18.84 -5.58 -10.77
C LYS A 15 17.90 -6.78 -10.72
N ILE A 16 17.26 -7.00 -9.57
CA ILE A 16 16.46 -8.19 -9.29
C ILE A 16 14.98 -7.77 -9.21
N LYS A 17 14.22 -8.14 -10.24
CA LYS A 17 12.76 -8.09 -10.23
C LYS A 17 12.22 -9.39 -9.64
N THR A 18 11.47 -9.29 -8.54
CA THR A 18 10.94 -10.44 -7.80
C THR A 18 9.42 -10.56 -7.91
N SER A 19 8.79 -9.80 -8.81
CA SER A 19 7.35 -9.87 -9.07
C SER A 19 6.89 -11.28 -9.41
N LEU A 20 5.78 -11.71 -8.80
CA LEU A 20 5.13 -12.98 -9.14
C LEU A 20 4.45 -12.98 -10.52
N VAL A 21 4.11 -11.78 -11.00
CA VAL A 21 3.45 -11.54 -12.28
C VAL A 21 4.28 -10.52 -13.05
N ASN A 22 4.50 -10.76 -14.34
CA ASN A 22 5.08 -9.75 -15.21
C ASN A 22 4.01 -8.75 -15.67
N GLU A 23 3.71 -7.78 -14.81
CA GLU A 23 2.71 -6.75 -15.07
C GLU A 23 3.23 -5.72 -16.08
N THR A 24 2.48 -5.50 -17.16
CA THR A 24 2.71 -4.43 -18.14
C THR A 24 1.96 -3.15 -17.78
N THR A 25 0.74 -3.28 -17.29
CA THR A 25 -0.11 -2.21 -16.74
C THR A 25 -0.62 -2.62 -15.37
N TYR A 26 -0.81 -1.64 -14.49
CA TYR A 26 -1.27 -1.81 -13.10
C TYR A 26 -0.31 -2.64 -12.23
N SER A 27 -0.06 -2.17 -11.01
CA SER A 27 0.98 -2.74 -10.15
C SER A 27 0.35 -3.35 -8.89
N VAL A 28 0.00 -4.64 -8.97
CA VAL A 28 -0.48 -5.45 -7.82
C VAL A 28 0.65 -6.31 -7.28
N PHE A 29 1.56 -6.79 -8.13
CA PHE A 29 2.66 -7.71 -7.77
C PHE A 29 4.05 -7.13 -8.03
N ARG A 30 4.15 -5.94 -8.62
CA ARG A 30 5.41 -5.25 -8.94
C ARG A 30 6.32 -5.09 -7.73
N GLN A 31 7.39 -5.88 -7.72
CA GLN A 31 8.36 -5.92 -6.63
C GLN A 31 9.79 -6.00 -7.17
N TYR A 32 10.68 -5.27 -6.51
CA TYR A 32 12.12 -5.37 -6.68
C TYR A 32 12.78 -5.73 -5.35
N GLN A 33 13.91 -6.40 -5.43
CA GLN A 33 14.77 -6.64 -4.28
C GLN A 33 16.05 -5.80 -4.41
N SER A 34 16.35 -5.01 -3.39
CA SER A 34 17.57 -4.22 -3.28
C SER A 34 18.05 -4.19 -1.83
N LEU A 35 19.37 -4.35 -1.60
CA LEU A 35 19.99 -4.28 -0.27
C LEU A 35 19.25 -5.10 0.82
N ASN A 36 18.89 -6.35 0.49
CA ASN A 36 18.12 -7.27 1.34
C ASN A 36 16.73 -6.76 1.78
N LYS A 37 16.14 -5.82 1.04
CA LYS A 37 14.79 -5.32 1.24
C LYS A 37 13.95 -5.48 -0.01
N ASN A 38 12.65 -5.64 0.22
CA ASN A 38 11.67 -5.71 -0.85
C ASN A 38 11.01 -4.34 -1.02
N TYR A 39 11.02 -3.86 -2.26
CA TYR A 39 10.44 -2.60 -2.67
C TYR A 39 9.27 -2.86 -3.60
N TRP A 40 8.12 -2.32 -3.24
CA TRP A 40 6.89 -2.42 -4.03
C TRP A 40 6.59 -1.06 -4.63
N HIS A 41 6.58 -0.98 -5.96
CA HIS A 41 6.19 0.22 -6.71
C HIS A 41 4.72 0.11 -7.07
N ILE A 42 3.85 0.65 -6.23
CA ILE A 42 2.42 0.34 -6.26
C ILE A 42 1.66 1.11 -7.35
N HIS A 43 2.26 2.17 -7.89
CA HIS A 43 1.73 2.97 -9.00
C HIS A 43 2.60 2.88 -10.28
N GLY A 44 3.41 1.83 -10.42
CA GLY A 44 4.32 1.66 -11.54
C GLY A 44 5.72 2.23 -11.30
N ASP A 45 6.60 2.03 -12.28
CA ASP A 45 8.00 2.45 -12.21
C ASP A 45 8.56 2.86 -13.59
N CYS A 46 9.70 3.55 -13.60
CA CYS A 46 10.32 4.07 -14.81
C CYS A 46 10.94 3.01 -15.73
N ASN A 47 11.16 1.76 -15.27
CA ASN A 47 11.57 0.66 -16.15
C ASN A 47 10.42 0.13 -17.00
N ASN A 48 9.18 0.36 -16.60
CA ASN A 48 8.01 0.08 -17.41
C ASN A 48 7.03 1.27 -17.40
N PRO A 49 7.26 2.29 -18.24
CA PRO A 49 6.45 3.50 -18.26
C PRO A 49 4.95 3.25 -18.45
N PHE A 50 4.53 2.19 -19.15
CA PHE A 50 3.12 1.83 -19.30
C PHE A 50 2.44 1.40 -18.00
N SER A 51 3.20 1.10 -16.95
CA SER A 51 2.66 0.76 -15.63
C SER A 51 2.37 1.97 -14.75
N ILE A 52 2.80 3.16 -15.17
CA ILE A 52 2.71 4.40 -14.39
C ILE A 52 1.25 4.85 -14.31
N ASN A 53 0.75 5.05 -13.08
CA ASN A 53 -0.61 5.58 -12.87
C ASN A 53 -0.67 7.10 -13.06
N LEU A 54 -1.11 7.54 -14.23
CA LEU A 54 -1.35 8.95 -14.53
C LEU A 54 -2.79 9.19 -14.97
N GLY A 55 -3.61 9.75 -14.08
CA GLY A 55 -4.99 10.11 -14.38
C GLY A 55 -6.01 9.00 -14.09
N TYR A 56 -7.28 9.38 -14.17
CA TYR A 56 -8.41 8.58 -13.66
C TYR A 56 -8.52 7.18 -14.28
N GLU A 57 -8.26 7.04 -15.58
CA GLU A 57 -8.33 5.73 -16.26
C GLU A 57 -7.39 4.72 -15.59
N HIS A 58 -6.13 5.14 -15.35
CA HIS A 58 -5.15 4.27 -14.73
C HIS A 58 -5.51 3.92 -13.28
N TYR A 59 -5.97 4.89 -12.49
CA TYR A 59 -6.41 4.62 -11.11
C TYR A 59 -7.64 3.70 -11.05
N CYS A 60 -8.60 3.86 -11.97
CA CYS A 60 -9.76 2.97 -12.08
C CYS A 60 -9.35 1.55 -12.46
N GLY A 61 -8.45 1.40 -13.44
CA GLY A 61 -7.92 0.09 -13.84
C GLY A 61 -7.10 -0.59 -12.73
N GLN A 62 -6.26 0.18 -12.02
CA GLN A 62 -5.52 -0.28 -10.86
C GLN A 62 -6.47 -0.80 -9.77
N LEU A 63 -7.49 -0.02 -9.43
CA LEU A 63 -8.53 -0.40 -8.49
C LEU A 63 -9.22 -1.70 -8.92
N GLN A 64 -9.58 -1.84 -10.20
CA GLN A 64 -10.18 -3.08 -10.71
C GLN A 64 -9.28 -4.29 -10.45
N LYS A 65 -7.98 -4.20 -10.77
CA LYS A 65 -7.01 -5.29 -10.54
C LYS A 65 -6.84 -5.61 -9.06
N MET A 66 -6.83 -4.60 -8.20
CA MET A 66 -6.82 -4.81 -6.76
C MET A 66 -8.10 -5.52 -6.27
N ARG A 67 -9.28 -5.16 -6.79
CA ARG A 67 -10.55 -5.83 -6.45
C ARG A 67 -10.58 -7.29 -6.89
N GLU A 68 -10.07 -7.58 -8.10
CA GLU A 68 -9.92 -8.94 -8.60
C GLU A 68 -9.08 -9.79 -7.63
N TYR A 69 -7.93 -9.28 -7.19
CA TYR A 69 -7.06 -9.98 -6.25
C TYR A 69 -7.67 -10.16 -4.85
N VAL A 70 -8.27 -9.09 -4.31
CA VAL A 70 -8.71 -9.06 -2.91
C VAL A 70 -10.05 -9.78 -2.71
N VAL A 71 -11.00 -9.57 -3.61
CA VAL A 71 -12.42 -9.95 -3.42
C VAL A 71 -12.78 -11.18 -4.23
N ASN A 72 -12.51 -11.14 -5.54
CA ASN A 72 -13.04 -12.13 -6.48
C ASN A 72 -12.14 -13.38 -6.58
N GLY A 73 -10.83 -13.19 -6.42
CA GLY A 73 -9.83 -14.18 -6.76
C GLY A 73 -9.24 -13.87 -8.14
N PRO A 74 -7.91 -13.77 -8.27
CA PRO A 74 -7.30 -13.40 -9.53
C PRO A 74 -7.35 -14.57 -10.52
N ASN A 75 -7.59 -14.26 -11.80
CA ASN A 75 -7.59 -15.24 -12.88
C ASN A 75 -6.26 -15.23 -13.64
N TYR A 76 -5.16 -15.60 -12.97
CA TYR A 76 -3.87 -15.80 -13.63
C TYR A 76 -3.73 -17.24 -14.15
N ALA A 77 -2.88 -17.41 -15.17
CA ALA A 77 -2.51 -18.72 -15.67
C ALA A 77 -1.97 -19.62 -14.54
N PRO A 78 -2.19 -20.95 -14.58
CA PRO A 78 -1.72 -21.86 -13.53
C PRO A 78 -0.19 -21.85 -13.31
N SER A 79 0.59 -21.46 -14.32
CA SER A 79 2.04 -21.31 -14.23
C SER A 79 2.46 -20.14 -13.33
N THR A 80 1.58 -19.14 -13.18
CA THR A 80 1.79 -18.02 -12.26
C THR A 80 1.61 -18.54 -10.84
N LYS A 81 2.62 -18.39 -9.98
CA LYS A 81 2.60 -18.82 -8.56
C LYS A 81 1.67 -17.97 -7.68
N VAL A 82 0.58 -17.44 -8.23
CA VAL A 82 -0.42 -16.62 -7.53
C VAL A 82 -1.62 -17.49 -7.15
N TYR A 83 -2.13 -17.33 -5.93
CA TYR A 83 -3.30 -18.08 -5.50
C TYR A 83 -4.56 -17.62 -6.24
N LYS A 84 -5.33 -18.56 -6.78
CA LYS A 84 -6.65 -18.28 -7.39
C LYS A 84 -7.70 -17.85 -6.38
N THR A 85 -7.54 -18.25 -5.12
CA THR A 85 -8.46 -17.88 -4.04
C THR A 85 -8.21 -16.43 -3.63
N SER A 86 -9.29 -15.65 -3.49
CA SER A 86 -9.22 -14.25 -3.10
C SER A 86 -8.50 -14.05 -1.77
N LEU A 87 -7.83 -12.90 -1.60
CA LEU A 87 -7.12 -12.57 -0.37
C LEU A 87 -8.03 -12.70 0.86
N ILE A 88 -9.25 -12.17 0.80
CA ILE A 88 -10.18 -12.23 1.94
C ILE A 88 -10.49 -13.67 2.34
N ARG A 89 -10.74 -14.56 1.37
CA ARG A 89 -11.02 -15.96 1.67
C ARG A 89 -9.79 -16.70 2.22
N ARG A 90 -8.58 -16.38 1.73
CA ARG A 90 -7.33 -16.91 2.29
C ARG A 90 -7.16 -16.50 3.76
N LEU A 91 -7.32 -15.21 4.06
CA LEU A 91 -7.23 -14.67 5.41
C LEU A 91 -8.30 -15.27 6.36
N GLN A 92 -9.55 -15.43 5.88
CA GLN A 92 -10.63 -16.02 6.68
C GLN A 92 -10.40 -17.49 7.02
N THR A 93 -9.80 -18.25 6.10
CA THR A 93 -9.57 -19.69 6.28
C THR A 93 -8.22 -20.00 6.92
N GLY A 94 -7.34 -19.00 7.07
CA GLY A 94 -5.96 -19.18 7.53
C GLY A 94 -5.10 -20.01 6.58
N ARG A 95 -5.55 -20.23 5.35
CA ARG A 95 -4.83 -21.03 4.35
C ARG A 95 -4.06 -20.11 3.41
N GLN A 96 -2.95 -20.62 2.86
CA GLN A 96 -2.21 -19.92 1.79
C GLN A 96 -1.77 -18.50 2.20
N MET A 97 -1.26 -18.37 3.45
CA MET A 97 -0.90 -17.10 4.10
C MET A 97 0.46 -16.53 3.67
N VAL A 98 1.03 -17.03 2.56
CA VAL A 98 2.27 -16.48 2.01
C VAL A 98 1.97 -15.11 1.39
N LEU A 99 2.81 -14.13 1.73
CA LEU A 99 2.79 -12.79 1.15
C LEU A 99 3.04 -12.85 -0.37
N GLN A 100 2.05 -12.47 -1.17
CA GLN A 100 2.14 -12.47 -2.63
C GLN A 100 2.11 -11.05 -3.22
N SER A 101 1.43 -10.11 -2.57
CA SER A 101 1.24 -8.74 -3.04
C SER A 101 1.45 -7.74 -1.90
N TRP A 102 1.84 -6.51 -2.25
CA TRP A 102 1.83 -5.40 -1.30
C TRP A 102 0.45 -5.17 -0.67
N VAL A 103 -0.62 -5.56 -1.35
CA VAL A 103 -2.00 -5.42 -0.85
C VAL A 103 -2.22 -6.30 0.39
N ASP A 104 -1.53 -7.43 0.51
CA ASP A 104 -1.62 -8.31 1.69
C ASP A 104 -1.14 -7.60 2.96
N LEU A 105 -0.12 -6.72 2.82
CA LEU A 105 0.48 -6.00 3.94
C LEU A 105 -0.54 -5.10 4.64
N PHE A 106 -1.53 -4.56 3.91
CA PHE A 106 -2.62 -3.78 4.50
C PHE A 106 -3.44 -4.59 5.51
N PHE A 107 -3.53 -5.91 5.35
CA PHE A 107 -4.31 -6.77 6.25
C PHE A 107 -3.47 -7.50 7.30
N THR A 108 -2.14 -7.51 7.15
CA THR A 108 -1.27 -8.44 7.89
C THR A 108 -0.12 -7.76 8.63
N ASN A 109 0.32 -6.57 8.22
CA ASN A 109 1.49 -5.89 8.80
C ASN A 109 1.16 -4.47 9.24
N ASP A 110 1.83 -3.99 10.28
CA ASP A 110 1.72 -2.59 10.64
C ASP A 110 2.27 -1.71 9.50
N LEU A 111 1.50 -0.71 9.10
CA LEU A 111 1.83 0.18 7.99
C LEU A 111 2.05 1.60 8.47
N HIS A 112 3.14 2.19 8.04
CA HIS A 112 3.52 3.56 8.35
C HIS A 112 3.59 4.37 7.06
N ILE A 113 2.60 5.25 6.86
CA ILE A 113 2.44 6.06 5.65
C ILE A 113 2.92 7.49 5.94
N PHE A 114 3.92 7.95 5.19
CA PHE A 114 4.45 9.31 5.28
C PHE A 114 5.04 9.73 3.94
N GLY A 115 5.02 11.03 3.63
CA GLY A 115 5.48 11.53 2.33
C GLY A 115 4.52 11.26 1.16
N LEU A 116 3.32 10.75 1.47
CA LEU A 116 2.23 10.56 0.52
C LEU A 116 1.08 11.52 0.88
N SER A 117 0.67 12.33 -0.08
CA SER A 117 -0.46 13.26 0.06
C SER A 117 -1.76 12.50 0.28
N LEU A 118 -1.98 11.39 -0.44
CA LEU A 118 -3.18 10.57 -0.37
C LEU A 118 -4.42 11.43 -0.64
N ASP A 119 -4.39 12.10 -1.79
CA ASP A 119 -5.45 12.93 -2.32
C ASP A 119 -6.61 12.07 -2.84
N PHE A 120 -7.66 12.72 -3.32
CA PHE A 120 -8.86 12.03 -3.79
C PHE A 120 -8.63 11.19 -5.05
N VAL A 121 -7.56 11.44 -5.80
CA VAL A 121 -7.27 10.71 -7.04
C VAL A 121 -6.69 9.32 -6.79
N GLU A 122 -6.06 9.08 -5.64
CA GLU A 122 -5.58 7.76 -5.19
C GLU A 122 -6.75 6.89 -4.68
N ILE A 123 -7.79 6.77 -5.51
CA ILE A 123 -9.04 6.05 -5.23
C ILE A 123 -8.81 4.57 -4.91
N ASP A 124 -7.75 3.98 -5.43
CA ASP A 124 -7.35 2.60 -5.22
C ASP A 124 -6.86 2.38 -3.78
N LEU A 125 -6.05 3.30 -3.24
CA LEU A 125 -5.63 3.29 -1.84
C LEU A 125 -6.79 3.62 -0.89
N TRP A 126 -7.64 4.61 -1.23
CA TRP A 126 -8.84 4.91 -0.45
C TRP A 126 -9.81 3.74 -0.39
N TRP A 127 -10.02 3.06 -1.52
CA TRP A 127 -10.82 1.86 -1.56
C TRP A 127 -10.22 0.77 -0.67
N LEU A 128 -8.90 0.59 -0.67
CA LEU A 128 -8.25 -0.43 0.15
C LEU A 128 -8.41 -0.14 1.65
N LEU A 129 -8.20 1.10 2.09
CA LEU A 129 -8.38 1.53 3.48
C LEU A 129 -9.83 1.32 3.95
N THR A 130 -10.79 1.80 3.16
CA THR A 130 -12.22 1.69 3.51
C THR A 130 -12.71 0.23 3.46
N TYR A 131 -12.26 -0.55 2.49
CA TYR A 131 -12.59 -1.97 2.39
C TYR A 131 -12.00 -2.77 3.55
N ARG A 132 -10.77 -2.48 3.96
CA ARG A 132 -10.14 -3.06 5.15
C ARG A 132 -10.94 -2.74 6.41
N ALA A 133 -11.26 -1.46 6.65
CA ALA A 133 -12.05 -1.03 7.81
C ALA A 133 -13.44 -1.70 7.84
N ARG A 134 -14.09 -1.80 6.67
CA ARG A 134 -15.37 -2.52 6.53
C ARG A 134 -15.25 -3.99 6.92
N ASN A 135 -14.19 -4.68 6.49
CA ASN A 135 -13.97 -6.08 6.87
C ASN A 135 -13.73 -6.23 8.38
N LYS A 136 -12.99 -5.30 9.00
CA LYS A 136 -12.69 -5.32 10.44
C LYS A 136 -13.94 -5.06 11.29
N PHE A 137 -14.65 -3.97 11.04
CA PHE A 137 -15.71 -3.52 11.95
C PHE A 137 -17.11 -4.01 11.59
N TYR A 138 -17.47 -4.01 10.30
CA TYR A 138 -18.83 -4.34 9.87
C TYR A 138 -19.00 -5.84 9.69
N LYS A 139 -18.03 -6.49 9.04
CA LYS A 139 -18.01 -7.96 8.91
C LYS A 139 -17.43 -8.67 10.13
N LYS A 140 -16.88 -7.91 11.10
CA LYS A 140 -16.30 -8.43 12.35
C LYS A 140 -15.23 -9.50 12.13
N ASN A 141 -14.46 -9.40 11.03
CA ASN A 141 -13.39 -10.33 10.76
C ASN A 141 -12.24 -10.14 11.77
N THR A 142 -11.81 -11.22 12.41
CA THR A 142 -10.78 -11.20 13.47
C THR A 142 -9.35 -11.35 12.96
N PHE A 143 -9.16 -11.58 11.66
CA PHE A 143 -7.84 -11.73 11.05
C PHE A 143 -7.08 -10.40 10.91
N ILE A 144 -7.77 -9.26 10.95
CA ILE A 144 -7.15 -7.93 10.84
C ILE A 144 -6.73 -7.45 12.23
N LYS A 145 -5.47 -7.70 12.59
CA LYS A 145 -4.90 -7.33 13.90
C LYS A 145 -3.88 -6.20 13.83
N ASN A 146 -3.37 -5.91 12.64
CA ASN A 146 -2.39 -4.85 12.40
C ASN A 146 -2.99 -3.44 12.53
N GLN A 147 -2.11 -2.44 12.57
CA GLN A 147 -2.44 -1.03 12.64
C GLN A 147 -1.84 -0.25 11.46
N ILE A 148 -2.62 0.67 10.90
CA ILE A 148 -2.14 1.64 9.92
C ILE A 148 -1.93 3.00 10.61
N TYR A 149 -0.82 3.65 10.32
CA TYR A 149 -0.45 4.98 10.80
C TYR A 149 -0.25 5.92 9.61
N TYR A 150 -0.80 7.13 9.70
CA TYR A 150 -0.57 8.20 8.72
C TYR A 150 0.10 9.38 9.41
N TYR A 151 1.28 9.75 8.95
CA TYR A 151 2.05 10.85 9.54
C TYR A 151 1.84 12.13 8.75
N ILE A 152 1.58 13.22 9.46
CA ILE A 152 1.33 14.55 8.88
C ILE A 152 2.09 15.64 9.65
N PRO A 153 2.75 16.59 8.95
CA PRO A 153 3.30 17.78 9.60
C PRO A 153 2.19 18.63 10.24
N LYS A 154 2.42 19.17 11.44
CA LYS A 154 1.43 19.98 12.19
C LYS A 154 0.81 21.10 11.36
N LYS A 155 1.61 21.80 10.54
CA LYS A 155 1.16 22.91 9.70
C LYS A 155 0.05 22.52 8.69
N TYR A 156 -0.04 21.26 8.28
CA TYR A 156 -1.04 20.79 7.31
C TYR A 156 -2.28 20.17 7.96
N VAL A 157 -2.33 20.05 9.30
CA VAL A 157 -3.43 19.39 10.00
C VAL A 157 -4.75 20.12 9.77
N LYS A 158 -4.74 21.45 9.86
CA LYS A 158 -5.94 22.28 9.66
C LYS A 158 -6.49 22.13 8.25
N ASP A 159 -5.64 22.25 7.24
CA ASP A 159 -6.03 22.18 5.82
C ASP A 159 -6.42 20.76 5.40
N SER A 160 -5.94 19.74 6.13
CA SER A 160 -6.25 18.33 5.89
C SER A 160 -7.30 17.77 6.86
N ALA A 161 -8.09 18.61 7.53
CA ALA A 161 -9.03 18.18 8.57
C ALA A 161 -9.94 17.04 8.10
N ASP A 162 -10.63 17.22 6.97
CA ASP A 162 -11.56 16.22 6.40
C ASP A 162 -10.85 14.90 6.10
N LYS A 163 -9.65 14.96 5.50
CA LYS A 163 -8.82 13.78 5.22
C LYS A 163 -8.43 13.06 6.51
N THR A 164 -7.98 13.79 7.54
CA THR A 164 -7.57 13.17 8.80
C THR A 164 -8.74 12.54 9.56
N GLN A 165 -9.93 13.15 9.49
CA GLN A 165 -11.15 12.56 10.03
C GLN A 165 -11.56 11.29 9.27
N LEU A 166 -11.51 11.32 7.93
CA LEU A 166 -11.80 10.15 7.11
C LEU A 166 -10.83 9.00 7.37
N LEU A 167 -9.54 9.30 7.53
CA LEU A 167 -8.53 8.32 7.92
C LEU A 167 -8.85 7.70 9.29
N ALA A 168 -9.14 8.54 10.29
CA ALA A 168 -9.48 8.08 11.63
C ALA A 168 -10.74 7.18 11.64
N ALA A 169 -11.78 7.56 10.86
CA ALA A 169 -12.99 6.76 10.70
C ALA A 169 -12.73 5.38 10.06
N ASN A 170 -11.64 5.24 9.29
CA ASN A 170 -11.24 4.00 8.62
C ASN A 170 -10.08 3.27 9.32
N ASP A 171 -10.01 3.34 10.66
CA ASP A 171 -9.02 2.61 11.48
C ASP A 171 -7.56 3.05 11.25
N VAL A 172 -7.31 4.25 10.72
CA VAL A 172 -5.96 4.78 10.53
C VAL A 172 -5.61 5.76 11.66
N LYS A 173 -4.51 5.50 12.37
CA LYS A 173 -4.01 6.38 13.43
C LYS A 173 -3.21 7.53 12.83
N VAL A 174 -3.78 8.74 12.88
CA VAL A 174 -3.09 9.96 12.46
C VAL A 174 -2.04 10.35 13.50
N LYS A 175 -0.80 10.59 13.05
CA LYS A 175 0.34 11.00 13.87
C LYS A 175 0.83 12.36 13.42
N ILE A 176 0.67 13.35 14.29
CA ILE A 176 1.10 14.71 14.02
C ILE A 176 2.57 14.85 14.43
N VAL A 177 3.38 15.41 13.55
CA VAL A 177 4.79 15.71 13.82
C VAL A 177 5.00 17.22 13.73
N ASP A 178 5.47 17.81 14.81
CA ASP A 178 5.69 19.26 14.94
C ASP A 178 7.12 19.62 14.51
N ASP A 179 7.40 19.50 13.21
CA ASP A 179 8.66 19.98 12.64
C ASP A 179 8.43 20.53 11.24
N GLU A 180 8.66 21.82 11.07
CA GLU A 180 8.42 22.52 9.80
C GLU A 180 9.52 22.23 8.77
N ASN A 181 10.70 21.80 9.22
CA ASN A 181 11.79 21.42 8.35
C ASN A 181 11.59 20.01 7.80
N LYS A 182 11.50 19.88 6.47
CA LYS A 182 11.22 18.60 5.78
C LYS A 182 12.20 17.48 6.18
N ILE A 183 13.49 17.77 6.31
CA ILE A 183 14.49 16.76 6.67
C ILE A 183 14.29 16.32 8.12
N LYS A 184 14.09 17.27 9.04
CA LYS A 184 13.87 16.96 10.45
C LYS A 184 12.56 16.19 10.65
N TYR A 185 11.49 16.55 9.93
CA TYR A 185 10.23 15.80 9.89
C TYR A 185 10.45 14.32 9.57
N TYR A 186 11.12 14.02 8.44
CA TYR A 186 11.35 12.62 8.06
C TYR A 186 12.25 11.88 9.05
N LYS A 187 13.28 12.54 9.60
CA LYS A 187 14.13 11.96 10.66
C LYS A 187 13.31 11.63 11.91
N ALA A 188 12.41 12.52 12.33
CA ALA A 188 11.54 12.31 13.47
C ALA A 188 10.56 11.14 13.24
N VAL A 189 9.94 11.05 12.06
CA VAL A 189 9.08 9.93 11.69
C VAL A 189 9.85 8.62 11.73
N VAL A 190 11.00 8.52 11.06
CA VAL A 190 11.81 7.29 11.02
C VAL A 190 12.29 6.88 12.42
N LYS A 191 12.69 7.83 13.26
CA LYS A 191 13.04 7.57 14.66
C LYS A 191 11.84 6.98 15.41
N SER A 192 10.66 7.59 15.30
CA SER A 192 9.44 7.10 15.96
C SER A 192 9.00 5.69 15.53
N ILE A 193 9.36 5.27 14.31
CA ILE A 193 9.10 3.92 13.81
C ILE A 193 10.10 2.95 14.40
N LYS A 194 11.39 3.30 14.41
CA LYS A 194 12.45 2.48 14.99
C LYS A 194 12.25 2.21 16.47
N ASP A 195 11.81 3.21 17.23
CA ASP A 195 11.59 3.08 18.68
C ASP A 195 10.42 2.14 19.03
N LYS A 196 9.63 1.68 18.04
CA LYS A 196 8.51 0.75 18.20
C LYS A 196 8.81 -0.68 17.74
N LEU A 197 9.91 -0.90 17.02
CA LEU A 197 10.34 -2.20 16.53
C LEU A 197 11.22 -2.89 17.57
#